data_AF-A0A7W3LTI5-F1
#
_entry.id   AF-A0A7W3LTI5-F1
#
_cell.length_a   1.000
_cell.length_b   1.000
_cell.length_c   1.000
_cell.angle_alpha   90.00
_cell.angle_beta   90.00
_cell.angle_gamma   90.00
#
_symmetry.space_group_name_H-M   'P 1'
#
loop_
_entity.id
_entity.type
_entity.pdbx_description
1 polymer ?
#
loop_
_entity_poly.entity_id
_entity_poly.type
_entity_poly.pdbx_seq_one_letter_code
_entity_poly.pdbx_strand_id
1 'polypeptide(L)'
;MTDEIPRTAYEEVADKLRAQIESGTLRVGDAIPSTAQICKDYGVSTTVARRAVSELRSAGLLIGRAGKGVYVKATPKEVESRKVDLDGLAQQVGELRATVEEIQAARDERVDAELGRLRRQVGLIHTQLMDLYARLGQSYPHESLAEFENETPPDRESTNRRTGT
;
A
#
# COMPACT_ATOMS: atom_id res chain seq x y z
N MET A 1 25.93 30.33 -11.17
CA MET A 1 25.15 31.58 -11.04
C MET A 1 23.75 31.23 -11.50
N THR A 2 22.84 31.11 -10.54
CA THR A 2 21.53 30.47 -10.57
C THR A 2 20.60 31.11 -11.58
N ASP A 3 20.22 30.37 -12.62
CA ASP A 3 19.11 30.77 -13.50
C ASP A 3 17.83 30.26 -12.83
N GLU A 4 17.07 31.17 -12.23
CA GLU A 4 15.75 30.90 -11.65
C GLU A 4 14.90 30.21 -12.72
N ILE A 5 14.48 28.97 -12.48
CA ILE A 5 13.57 28.26 -13.37
C ILE A 5 12.32 29.14 -13.51
N PRO A 6 12.02 29.71 -14.70
CA PRO A 6 10.90 30.61 -14.84
C PRO A 6 9.63 29.80 -14.59
N ARG A 7 8.78 30.26 -13.66
CA ARG A 7 7.44 29.68 -13.46
C ARG A 7 6.79 29.55 -14.83
N THR A 8 6.47 28.32 -15.18
CA THR A 8 6.02 28.04 -16.55
C THR A 8 4.64 28.68 -16.73
N ALA A 9 4.37 29.27 -17.90
CA ALA A 9 3.12 30.04 -18.12
C ALA A 9 1.82 29.26 -17.82
N TYR A 10 1.86 27.92 -17.76
CA TYR A 10 0.70 27.13 -17.37
C TYR A 10 0.49 27.09 -15.85
N GLU A 11 1.57 27.12 -15.05
CA GLU A 11 1.52 27.15 -13.58
C GLU A 11 0.89 28.46 -13.11
N GLU A 12 1.25 29.59 -13.73
CA GLU A 12 0.63 30.88 -13.38
C GLU A 12 -0.88 30.90 -13.66
N VAL A 13 -1.31 30.32 -14.78
CA VAL A 13 -2.75 30.19 -15.11
C VAL A 13 -3.44 29.23 -14.15
N ALA A 14 -2.80 28.11 -13.81
CA ALA A 14 -3.32 27.15 -12.84
C ALA A 14 -3.47 27.78 -11.45
N ASP A 15 -2.45 28.53 -10.99
CA ASP A 15 -2.45 29.25 -9.71
C ASP A 15 -3.58 30.28 -9.64
N LYS A 16 -3.80 31.06 -10.71
CA LYS A 16 -4.88 32.05 -10.75
C LYS A 16 -6.27 31.39 -10.72
N LEU A 17 -6.46 30.30 -11.46
CA LEU A 17 -7.70 29.54 -11.42
C LEU A 17 -7.90 28.88 -10.04
N ARG A 18 -6.82 28.39 -9.41
CA ARG A 18 -6.85 27.84 -8.05
C ARG A 18 -7.28 28.90 -7.04
N ALA A 19 -6.72 30.10 -7.12
CA ALA A 19 -7.10 31.24 -6.27
C ALA A 19 -8.57 31.66 -6.47
N GLN A 20 -9.11 31.56 -7.69
CA GLN A 20 -10.54 31.80 -7.95
C GLN A 20 -11.44 30.74 -7.31
N ILE A 21 -10.99 29.49 -7.27
CA ILE A 21 -11.71 28.40 -6.59
C ILE A 21 -11.63 28.59 -5.07
N GLU A 22 -10.47 28.97 -4.54
CA GLU A 22 -10.28 29.22 -3.10
C GLU A 22 -11.07 30.42 -2.58
N SER A 23 -11.10 31.51 -3.35
CA SER A 23 -11.88 32.71 -3.03
C SER A 23 -13.39 32.51 -3.17
N GLY A 24 -13.85 31.40 -3.76
CA GLY A 24 -15.26 31.12 -4.01
C GLY A 24 -15.85 31.89 -5.19
N THR A 25 -15.00 32.52 -6.02
CA THR A 25 -15.39 33.11 -7.31
C THR A 25 -15.87 32.02 -8.27
N LEU A 26 -15.22 30.85 -8.24
CA LEU A 26 -15.67 29.63 -8.88
C LEU A 26 -16.04 28.62 -7.80
N ARG A 27 -17.33 28.28 -7.67
CA ARG A 27 -17.81 27.36 -6.63
C ARG A 27 -17.77 25.92 -7.12
N VAL A 28 -17.76 24.98 -6.17
CA VAL A 28 -17.91 23.55 -6.49
C VAL A 28 -19.20 23.33 -7.27
N GLY A 29 -19.08 22.69 -8.43
CA GLY A 29 -20.18 22.48 -9.37
C GLY A 29 -20.23 23.49 -10.52
N ASP A 30 -19.53 24.63 -10.43
CA ASP A 30 -19.50 25.64 -11.50
C ASP A 30 -18.65 25.16 -12.68
N ALA A 31 -19.05 25.58 -13.88
CA ALA A 31 -18.25 25.38 -15.09
C ALA A 31 -17.10 26.39 -15.10
N ILE A 32 -15.88 25.92 -15.37
CA ILE A 32 -14.75 26.83 -15.57
C ILE A 32 -14.86 27.51 -16.94
N PRO A 33 -14.19 28.67 -17.13
CA PRO A 33 -14.06 29.29 -18.45
C PRO A 33 -13.52 28.27 -19.47
N SER A 34 -14.06 28.32 -20.70
CA SER A 34 -13.60 27.43 -21.77
C SER A 34 -12.12 27.67 -22.07
N THR A 35 -11.43 26.69 -22.67
CA THR A 35 -10.02 26.87 -23.03
C THR A 35 -9.79 28.10 -23.91
N ALA A 36 -10.73 28.41 -24.81
CA ALA A 36 -10.65 29.61 -25.65
C ALA A 36 -10.77 30.90 -24.82
N GLN A 37 -11.64 30.90 -23.82
CA GLN A 37 -11.81 32.03 -22.91
C GLN A 37 -10.57 32.21 -22.02
N ILE A 38 -9.99 31.12 -21.52
CA ILE A 38 -8.72 31.14 -20.75
C ILE A 38 -7.59 31.72 -21.61
N CYS A 39 -7.47 31.32 -22.88
CA CYS A 39 -6.46 31.92 -23.78
C CYS A 39 -6.65 33.43 -23.92
N LYS A 40 -7.90 33.89 -24.02
CA LYS A 40 -8.22 35.32 -24.18
C LYS A 40 -7.97 36.12 -22.90
N ASP A 41 -8.40 35.60 -21.75
CA ASP A 41 -8.35 36.31 -20.46
C ASP A 41 -6.92 36.39 -19.92
N TYR A 42 -6.09 35.38 -20.16
CA TYR A 42 -4.72 35.30 -19.65
C TYR A 42 -3.65 35.52 -20.72
N GLY A 43 -4.04 35.71 -21.99
CA GLY A 43 -3.09 35.95 -23.09
C GLY A 43 -2.17 34.77 -23.40
N VAL A 44 -2.62 33.53 -23.14
CA VAL A 44 -1.81 32.31 -23.28
C VAL A 44 -2.19 31.47 -24.50
N SER A 45 -1.30 30.58 -24.92
CA SER A 45 -1.59 29.62 -26.00
C SER A 45 -2.57 28.53 -25.53
N THR A 46 -3.28 27.92 -26.49
CA THR A 46 -4.23 26.81 -26.21
C THR A 46 -3.55 25.62 -25.53
N THR A 47 -2.28 25.35 -25.85
CA THR A 47 -1.48 24.29 -25.21
C THR A 47 -1.24 24.59 -23.73
N VAL A 48 -0.91 25.84 -23.41
CA VAL A 48 -0.70 26.30 -22.03
C VAL A 48 -2.01 26.24 -21.24
N ALA A 49 -3.11 26.75 -21.80
CA ALA A 49 -4.43 26.69 -21.16
C ALA A 49 -4.88 25.24 -20.91
N ARG A 50 -4.70 24.33 -21.89
CA ARG A 50 -5.01 22.91 -21.72
C ARG A 50 -4.15 22.25 -20.66
N ARG A 51 -2.85 22.59 -20.59
CA ARG A 51 -1.94 22.05 -19.58
C ARG A 51 -2.32 22.49 -18.18
N ALA A 52 -2.65 23.78 -17.98
CA ALA A 52 -3.14 24.31 -16.71
C ALA A 52 -4.43 23.59 -16.24
N VAL A 53 -5.40 23.42 -17.15
CA VAL A 53 -6.63 22.68 -16.84
C VAL A 53 -6.35 21.21 -16.53
N SER A 54 -5.41 20.58 -17.23
CA SER A 54 -4.99 19.20 -16.97
C SER A 54 -4.35 19.05 -15.59
N GLU A 55 -3.51 20.00 -15.19
CA GLU A 55 -2.87 20.01 -13.87
C GLU A 55 -3.90 20.14 -12.74
N LEU A 56 -4.87 21.06 -12.89
CA LEU A 56 -5.94 21.22 -11.91
C LEU A 56 -6.88 20.00 -11.85
N ARG A 57 -7.04 19.27 -12.97
CA ARG A 57 -7.71 17.97 -12.98
C ARG A 57 -6.91 16.90 -12.25
N SER A 58 -5.59 16.80 -12.49
CA SER A 58 -4.75 15.84 -11.78
C SER A 58 -4.65 16.14 -10.28
N ALA A 59 -4.73 17.42 -9.91
CA ALA A 59 -4.85 17.87 -8.52
C ALA A 59 -6.23 17.59 -7.90
N GLY A 60 -7.18 17.01 -8.63
CA GLY A 60 -8.51 16.66 -8.13
C GLY A 60 -9.46 17.84 -7.94
N LEU A 61 -9.07 19.06 -8.33
CA LEU A 61 -9.86 20.28 -8.20
C LEU A 61 -10.94 20.38 -9.27
N LEU A 62 -10.67 19.81 -10.45
CA LEU A 62 -11.58 19.85 -11.59
C LEU A 62 -12.02 18.45 -12.03
N ILE A 63 -13.20 18.36 -12.64
CA ILE A 63 -13.71 17.16 -13.29
C ILE A 63 -14.23 17.46 -14.68
N GLY A 64 -13.84 16.65 -15.66
CA GLY A 64 -14.42 16.69 -17.00
C GLY A 64 -15.75 15.93 -17.03
N ARG A 65 -16.78 16.51 -17.64
CA ARG A 65 -18.02 15.82 -17.98
C ARG A 65 -18.13 15.71 -19.49
N ALA A 66 -18.26 14.49 -20.00
CA ALA A 66 -18.38 14.23 -21.44
C ALA A 66 -19.53 15.06 -22.04
N GLY A 67 -19.24 15.81 -23.11
CA GLY A 67 -20.21 16.67 -23.80
C GLY A 67 -20.68 17.92 -23.05
N LYS A 68 -20.23 18.16 -21.80
CA LYS A 68 -20.71 19.27 -20.96
C LYS A 68 -19.62 20.23 -20.48
N GLY A 69 -18.35 19.90 -20.67
CA GLY A 69 -17.22 20.77 -20.33
C GLY A 69 -16.52 20.36 -19.04
N VAL A 70 -15.90 21.32 -18.37
CA VAL A 70 -15.06 21.09 -17.18
C VAL A 70 -15.62 21.87 -16.01
N TYR A 71 -15.73 21.21 -14.87
CA TYR A 71 -16.40 21.73 -13.69
C TYR A 71 -15.50 21.65 -12.47
N VAL A 72 -15.70 22.56 -11.52
CA VAL A 72 -15.04 22.50 -10.21
C VAL A 72 -15.59 21.31 -9.42
N LYS A 73 -14.72 20.42 -9.00
CA LYS A 73 -15.04 19.21 -8.23
C LYS A 73 -14.87 19.42 -6.72
N ALA A 74 -13.83 20.14 -6.33
CA ALA A 74 -13.46 20.34 -4.93
C ALA A 74 -12.59 21.60 -4.81
N THR A 75 -12.58 22.18 -3.63
CA THR A 75 -11.67 23.25 -3.25
C THR A 75 -10.30 22.69 -2.84
N PRO A 76 -9.21 23.47 -2.93
CA PRO A 76 -7.89 23.04 -2.46
C PRO A 76 -7.89 22.59 -1.00
N LYS A 77 -8.63 23.29 -0.14
CA LYS A 77 -8.78 22.90 1.27
C LYS A 77 -9.42 21.53 1.45
N GLU A 78 -10.44 21.19 0.66
CA GLU A 78 -11.09 19.88 0.71
C GLU A 78 -10.18 18.75 0.20
N VAL A 79 -9.39 19.03 -0.85
CA VAL A 79 -8.39 18.07 -1.36
C VAL A 79 -7.32 17.83 -0.30
N GLU A 80 -6.80 18.90 0.32
CA GLU A 80 -5.77 18.79 1.36
C GLU A 80 -6.29 18.06 2.59
N SER A 81 -7.51 18.38 3.05
CA SER A 81 -8.12 17.68 4.21
C SER A 81 -8.26 16.17 3.94
N ARG A 82 -8.74 15.78 2.75
CA ARG A 82 -8.83 14.36 2.37
C ARG A 82 -7.46 13.69 2.28
N LYS A 83 -6.43 14.42 1.84
CA LYS A 83 -5.07 13.88 1.78
C LYS A 83 -4.53 13.61 3.19
N VAL A 84 -4.73 14.55 4.11
CA VAL A 84 -4.39 14.35 5.54
C VAL A 84 -5.14 13.14 6.12
N ASP A 85 -6.43 12.98 5.81
CA ASP A 85 -7.20 11.81 6.25
C ASP A 85 -6.63 10.48 5.70
N LEU A 86 -6.25 10.47 4.41
CA LEU A 86 -5.65 9.29 3.76
C LEU A 86 -4.28 8.96 4.33
N ASP A 87 -3.46 9.97 4.62
CA ASP A 87 -2.16 9.80 5.24
C ASP A 87 -2.31 9.24 6.67
N GLY A 88 -3.31 9.71 7.43
CA GLY A 88 -3.65 9.17 8.74
C GLY A 88 -4.11 7.70 8.68
N LEU A 89 -4.93 7.34 7.69
CA LEU A 89 -5.33 5.94 7.49
C LEU A 89 -4.14 5.05 7.09
N ALA A 90 -3.26 5.55 6.22
CA ALA A 90 -2.05 4.82 5.83
C ALA A 90 -1.12 4.58 7.04
N GLN A 91 -0.98 5.57 7.92
CA GLN A 91 -0.26 5.42 9.18
C GLN A 91 -0.90 4.35 10.08
N GLN A 92 -2.22 4.40 10.28
CA GLN A 92 -2.94 3.41 11.09
C GLN A 92 -2.78 1.98 10.55
N VAL A 93 -2.83 1.80 9.23
CA VAL A 93 -2.59 0.49 8.60
C VAL A 93 -1.15 0.03 8.81
N GLY A 94 -0.18 0.95 8.78
CA GLY A 94 1.22 0.65 9.09
C GLY A 94 1.41 0.18 10.53
N GLU A 95 0.82 0.89 11.50
CA GLU A 95 0.85 0.53 12.92
C GLU A 95 0.19 -0.83 13.19
N LEU A 96 -0.96 -1.08 12.56
CA LEU A 96 -1.65 -2.36 12.68
C LEU A 96 -0.83 -3.51 12.10
N ARG A 97 -0.19 -3.32 10.95
CA ARG A 97 0.71 -4.33 10.35
C ARG A 97 1.89 -4.66 11.25
N ALA A 98 2.54 -3.64 11.81
CA ALA A 98 3.65 -3.84 12.75
C ALA A 98 3.20 -4.64 13.99
N THR A 99 2.02 -4.31 14.53
CA THR A 99 1.43 -5.05 15.67
C THR A 99 1.14 -6.51 15.30
N VAL A 100 0.61 -6.76 14.11
CA VAL A 100 0.35 -8.13 13.63
C VAL A 100 1.65 -8.91 13.47
N GLU A 101 2.71 -8.30 12.92
CA GLU A 101 4.03 -8.92 12.79
C GLU A 101 4.62 -9.27 14.15
N GLU A 102 4.49 -8.40 15.15
CA GLU A 102 4.91 -8.68 16.53
C GLU A 102 4.15 -9.86 17.14
N ILE A 103 2.82 -9.90 16.99
CA ILE A 103 1.99 -11.01 17.48
C ILE A 103 2.36 -12.33 16.78
N GLN A 104 2.62 -12.28 15.47
CA GLN A 104 3.00 -13.46 14.70
C GLN A 104 4.37 -13.98 15.13
N ALA A 105 5.36 -13.11 15.31
CA ALA A 105 6.68 -13.50 15.81
C ALA A 105 6.58 -14.16 17.19
N ALA A 106 5.81 -13.58 18.11
CA ALA A 106 5.59 -14.16 19.43
C ALA A 106 4.87 -15.52 19.38
N ARG A 107 3.96 -15.73 18.41
CA ARG A 107 3.30 -17.01 18.20
C ARG A 107 4.28 -18.05 17.65
N ASP A 108 5.07 -17.70 16.64
CA ASP A 108 6.03 -18.61 16.01
C ASP A 108 7.07 -19.09 17.04
N GLU A 109 7.61 -18.20 17.86
CA GLU A 109 8.54 -18.56 18.95
C GLU A 109 7.91 -19.56 19.95
N ARG A 110 6.64 -19.34 20.32
CA ARG A 110 5.91 -20.26 21.20
C ARG A 110 5.71 -21.64 20.58
N VAL A 111 5.38 -21.68 19.29
CA VAL A 111 5.19 -22.93 18.55
C VAL A 111 6.52 -23.69 18.46
N ASP A 112 7.60 -23.01 18.13
CA ASP A 112 8.93 -23.60 18.03
C ASP A 112 9.43 -24.14 19.38
N ALA A 113 9.20 -23.38 20.45
CA ALA A 113 9.54 -23.81 21.81
C ALA A 113 8.78 -25.08 22.22
N GLU A 114 7.48 -25.17 21.92
CA GLU A 114 6.66 -26.32 22.27
C GLU A 114 7.01 -27.54 21.39
N LEU A 115 7.22 -27.37 20.09
CA LEU A 115 7.71 -28.44 19.22
C LEU A 115 9.08 -28.96 19.67
N GLY A 116 9.99 -28.07 20.06
CA GLY A 116 11.29 -28.44 20.62
C GLY A 116 11.15 -29.24 21.92
N ARG A 117 10.21 -28.87 22.80
CA ARG A 117 9.91 -29.62 24.02
C ARG A 117 9.38 -31.02 23.71
N LEU A 118 8.40 -31.14 22.81
CA LEU A 118 7.80 -32.42 22.44
C LEU A 118 8.85 -33.36 21.81
N ARG A 119 9.67 -32.85 20.88
CA ARG A 119 10.76 -33.62 20.25
C ARG A 119 11.75 -34.18 21.29
N ARG A 120 12.16 -33.37 22.28
CA ARG A 120 13.01 -33.83 23.40
C ARG A 120 12.34 -34.93 24.21
N GLN A 121 11.04 -34.80 24.50
CA GLN A 121 10.29 -35.79 25.27
C GLN A 121 10.18 -37.12 24.51
N VAL A 122 9.87 -37.07 23.21
CA VAL A 122 9.85 -38.26 22.34
C VAL A 122 11.22 -38.93 22.30
N GLY A 123 12.30 -38.16 22.14
CA GLY A 123 13.67 -38.68 22.20
C GLY A 123 13.99 -39.40 23.51
N LEU A 124 13.59 -38.83 24.65
CA LEU A 124 13.78 -39.46 25.96
C LEU A 124 13.00 -40.78 26.08
N ILE A 125 11.72 -40.79 25.69
CA ILE A 125 10.90 -42.01 25.68
C ILE A 125 11.54 -43.08 24.79
N HIS A 126 12.02 -42.68 23.62
CA HIS A 126 12.68 -43.59 22.69
C HIS A 126 13.93 -44.23 23.31
N THR A 127 14.82 -43.44 23.92
CA THR A 127 16.00 -43.98 24.64
C THR A 127 15.59 -44.90 25.79
N GLN A 128 14.57 -44.52 26.58
CA GLN A 128 14.06 -45.36 27.68
C GLN A 128 13.51 -46.70 27.17
N LEU A 129 12.82 -46.71 26.03
CA LEU A 129 12.33 -47.93 25.41
C LEU A 129 13.49 -48.78 24.89
N MET A 130 14.50 -48.19 24.25
CA MET A 130 15.70 -48.94 23.82
C MET A 130 16.38 -49.65 24.99
N ASP A 131 16.60 -48.93 26.10
CA ASP A 131 17.18 -49.49 27.31
C ASP A 131 16.33 -50.63 27.88
N LEU A 132 15.00 -50.47 27.88
CA LEU A 132 14.07 -51.49 28.36
C LEU A 132 14.14 -52.76 27.50
N TYR A 133 14.07 -52.62 26.17
CA TYR A 133 14.15 -53.74 25.24
C TYR A 133 15.50 -54.48 25.36
N ALA A 134 16.60 -53.73 25.44
CA ALA A 134 17.94 -54.30 25.63
C ALA A 134 18.03 -55.14 26.92
N ARG A 135 17.46 -54.65 28.04
CA ARG A 135 17.40 -55.40 29.32
C ARG A 135 16.58 -56.68 29.24
N LEU A 136 15.55 -56.70 28.39
CA LEU A 136 14.71 -57.88 28.15
C LEU A 136 15.36 -58.89 27.18
N GLY A 137 16.55 -58.58 26.65
CA GLY A 137 17.21 -59.40 25.62
C GLY A 137 16.49 -59.36 24.27
N GLN A 138 15.64 -58.36 24.06
CA GLN A 138 14.87 -58.16 22.83
C GLN A 138 15.42 -56.97 22.04
N SER A 139 15.34 -57.04 20.70
CA SER A 139 15.67 -55.89 19.85
C SER A 139 14.45 -54.97 19.75
N TYR A 140 14.67 -53.65 19.84
CA TYR A 140 13.59 -52.69 19.64
C TYR A 140 13.10 -52.71 18.19
N PRO A 141 11.78 -52.79 17.95
CA PRO A 141 11.22 -52.75 16.60
C PRO A 141 11.31 -51.32 16.05
N HIS A 142 12.31 -51.05 15.20
CA HIS A 142 12.57 -49.75 14.59
C HIS A 142 12.10 -49.69 13.12
N GLU A 143 10.95 -50.27 12.79
CA GLU A 143 10.29 -49.96 11.52
C GLU A 143 9.41 -48.72 11.75
N SER A 144 9.63 -47.61 11.03
CA SER A 144 8.84 -46.34 11.06
C SER A 144 9.33 -45.17 11.96
N LEU A 145 10.62 -44.79 11.90
CA LEU A 145 11.05 -43.42 12.30
C LEU A 145 11.96 -42.70 11.30
N ALA A 146 12.57 -43.40 10.34
CA ALA A 146 13.35 -42.79 9.26
C ALA A 146 12.52 -41.87 8.34
N GLU A 147 11.19 -41.94 8.42
CA GLU A 147 10.26 -41.08 7.69
C GLU A 147 10.09 -39.69 8.34
N PHE A 148 10.44 -39.53 9.62
CA PHE A 148 10.21 -38.28 10.37
C PHE A 148 11.44 -37.37 10.54
N GLU A 149 12.64 -37.83 10.16
CA GLU A 149 13.87 -37.04 10.25
C GLU A 149 14.14 -36.15 9.01
N ASN A 150 13.40 -36.31 7.90
CA ASN A 150 13.71 -35.70 6.61
C ASN A 150 12.75 -34.61 6.09
N GLU A 151 11.82 -34.09 6.90
CA GLU A 151 11.07 -32.90 6.51
C GLU A 151 11.89 -31.63 6.82
N THR A 152 12.75 -31.27 5.87
CA THR A 152 13.25 -29.90 5.70
C THR A 152 12.05 -28.95 5.72
N PRO A 153 12.06 -27.85 6.50
CA PRO A 153 10.95 -26.89 6.51
C PRO A 153 10.71 -26.41 5.06
N PRO A 154 9.45 -26.32 4.59
CA PRO A 154 9.21 -25.82 3.24
C PRO A 154 9.72 -24.38 3.12
N ASP A 155 10.59 -24.14 2.13
CA ASP A 155 11.05 -22.82 1.74
C ASP A 155 9.84 -21.90 1.53
N ARG A 156 9.80 -20.78 2.26
CA ARG A 156 8.72 -19.78 2.22
C ARG A 156 8.71 -18.94 0.92
N GLU A 157 9.46 -19.32 -0.10
CA GLU A 157 9.55 -18.62 -1.38
C GLU A 157 9.19 -19.52 -2.56
N SER A 158 7.88 -19.72 -2.79
CA SER A 158 7.38 -20.02 -4.13
C SER A 158 5.90 -19.67 -4.29
N THR A 159 5.70 -18.54 -4.96
CA THR A 159 4.69 -18.39 -6.03
C THR A 159 3.22 -18.39 -5.63
N ASN A 160 2.80 -17.24 -5.10
CA ASN A 160 1.56 -16.61 -5.53
C ASN A 160 1.60 -16.38 -7.07
N ARG A 161 1.13 -17.36 -7.86
CA ARG A 161 0.73 -17.15 -9.26
C ARG A 161 -0.35 -18.16 -9.66
N ARG A 162 -1.45 -17.60 -10.18
CA ARG A 162 -2.54 -18.22 -10.95
C ARG A 162 -3.58 -18.98 -10.14
N THR A 163 -4.78 -18.40 -10.04
CA THR A 163 -5.92 -18.85 -10.85
C THR A 163 -6.91 -17.71 -11.04
N GLY A 164 -7.05 -17.28 -12.29
CA GLY A 164 -8.17 -16.51 -12.80
C GLY A 164 -8.49 -17.11 -14.15
N THR A 165 -9.62 -17.81 -14.23
CA THR A 165 -10.36 -18.13 -15.44
C THR A 165 -11.84 -18.07 -15.09
#